data_AF-A0A1I6LWV3-F1
#
_entry.id   AF-A0A1I6LWV3-F1
#
_cell.length_a   1.000
_cell.length_b   1.000
_cell.length_c   1.000
_cell.angle_alpha   90.00
_cell.angle_beta   90.00
_cell.angle_gamma   90.00
#
_symmetry.space_group_name_H-M   'P 1'
#
loop_
_entity.id
_entity.type
_entity.pdbx_description
1 polymer ?
#
loop_
_entity_poly.entity_id
_entity_poly.type
_entity_poly.pdbx_seq_one_letter_code
_entity_poly.pdbx_strand_id
1 'polypeptide(L)'
;MTIPWKRGTDLDNAGGDSELNLIPRWSIFLSVIVFVATQYLFHGYLPHSKPGMLPMRMMMSYSSGTAFASYVLLIGYVSRDVKRRKMSASLWVLLVILMPGGIGAVVYFLLRQPILSRCPNCTTELASDFHFCPQCQFQMAPACGKCFRSVQITDVYCVQCGHDLAEDHSPARLQAYRD
;
A
#
# COMPACT_ATOMS: atom_id res chain seq x y z
N MET A 1 19.72 4.58 -37.55
CA MET A 1 19.09 3.40 -36.92
C MET A 1 18.01 3.89 -35.99
N THR A 2 16.76 3.81 -36.42
CA THR A 2 15.58 4.20 -35.64
C THR A 2 15.19 3.05 -34.73
N ILE A 3 15.24 3.28 -33.43
CA ILE A 3 14.79 2.32 -32.43
C ILE A 3 13.24 2.35 -32.44
N PRO A 4 12.55 1.22 -32.68
CA PRO A 4 11.09 1.20 -32.65
C PRO A 4 10.62 1.29 -31.20
N TRP A 5 9.88 2.34 -30.88
CA TRP A 5 9.33 2.59 -29.56
C TRP A 5 8.18 1.61 -29.25
N LYS A 6 8.47 0.58 -28.46
CA LYS A 6 7.48 -0.33 -27.85
C LYS A 6 7.31 -0.05 -26.36
N ARG A 7 7.31 1.23 -25.96
CA ARG A 7 7.44 1.65 -24.55
C ARG A 7 6.11 1.78 -23.80
N GLY A 8 4.97 1.90 -24.50
CA GLY A 8 3.66 2.13 -23.87
C GLY A 8 3.09 0.90 -23.14
N THR A 9 3.09 -0.27 -23.79
CA THR A 9 2.45 -1.48 -23.24
C THR A 9 3.21 -2.11 -22.07
N ASP A 10 4.51 -1.89 -21.97
CA ASP A 10 5.34 -2.47 -20.91
C ASP A 10 5.30 -1.63 -19.62
N LEU A 11 5.10 -0.30 -19.73
CA LEU A 11 4.92 0.58 -18.56
C LEU A 11 3.55 0.38 -17.90
N ASP A 12 2.48 0.23 -18.68
CA ASP A 12 1.14 -0.02 -18.14
C ASP A 12 1.02 -1.40 -17.47
N ASN A 13 1.65 -2.43 -18.05
CA ASN A 13 1.69 -3.76 -17.44
C ASN A 13 2.58 -3.82 -16.19
N ALA A 14 3.69 -3.07 -16.14
CA ALA A 14 4.60 -3.00 -14.99
C ALA A 14 4.09 -2.09 -13.84
N GLY A 15 3.18 -1.15 -14.14
CA GLY A 15 2.47 -0.38 -13.12
C GLY A 15 1.31 -1.16 -12.52
N GLY A 16 0.52 -1.82 -13.37
CA GLY A 16 -0.67 -2.57 -12.97
C GLY A 16 -0.34 -3.81 -12.13
N ASP A 17 0.70 -4.57 -12.50
CA ASP A 17 1.12 -5.77 -11.75
C ASP A 17 1.71 -5.43 -10.37
N SER A 18 2.33 -4.26 -10.22
CA SER A 18 2.93 -3.76 -8.98
C SER A 18 1.86 -3.29 -7.98
N GLU A 19 0.82 -2.59 -8.44
CA GLU A 19 -0.33 -2.22 -7.61
C GLU A 19 -1.22 -3.43 -7.26
N LEU A 20 -1.46 -4.34 -8.22
CA LEU A 20 -2.19 -5.58 -7.96
C LEU A 20 -1.45 -6.52 -7.00
N ASN A 21 -0.11 -6.45 -6.96
CA ASN A 21 0.70 -7.16 -5.97
C ASN A 21 0.60 -6.58 -4.57
N LEU A 22 -0.06 -5.43 -4.34
CA LEU A 22 -0.23 -4.90 -2.99
C LEU A 22 -1.08 -5.85 -2.11
N ILE A 23 -2.01 -6.59 -2.72
CA ILE A 23 -2.91 -7.55 -2.06
C ILE A 23 -2.47 -8.98 -2.40
N PRO A 24 -2.22 -9.87 -1.42
CA PRO A 24 -1.81 -11.24 -1.70
C PRO A 24 -2.93 -12.05 -2.38
N ARG A 25 -2.60 -12.78 -3.45
CA ARG A 25 -3.57 -13.61 -4.21
C ARG A 25 -4.38 -14.56 -3.32
N TRP A 26 -3.75 -15.15 -2.30
CA TRP A 26 -4.44 -16.04 -1.37
C TRP A 26 -5.60 -15.36 -0.62
N SER A 27 -5.46 -14.07 -0.28
CA SER A 27 -6.53 -13.31 0.37
C SER A 27 -7.71 -13.04 -0.56
N ILE A 28 -7.44 -12.82 -1.86
CA ILE A 28 -8.49 -12.66 -2.88
C ILE A 28 -9.28 -13.96 -3.04
N PHE A 29 -8.60 -15.11 -3.13
CA PHE A 29 -9.30 -16.40 -3.17
C PHE A 29 -10.14 -16.63 -1.91
N LEU A 30 -9.61 -16.30 -0.72
CA LEU A 30 -10.32 -16.48 0.53
C LEU A 30 -11.55 -15.56 0.64
N SER A 31 -11.46 -14.31 0.17
CA SER A 31 -12.60 -13.38 0.20
C SER A 31 -13.76 -13.85 -0.69
N VAL A 32 -13.45 -14.39 -1.88
CA VAL A 32 -14.45 -14.98 -2.77
C VAL A 32 -15.10 -16.20 -2.11
N ILE A 33 -14.31 -17.08 -1.49
CA ILE A 33 -14.84 -18.25 -0.78
C ILE A 33 -15.76 -17.84 0.36
N VAL A 34 -15.35 -16.87 1.19
CA VAL A 34 -16.16 -16.37 2.32
C VAL A 34 -17.45 -15.73 1.84
N PHE A 35 -17.40 -14.92 0.78
CA PHE A 35 -18.58 -14.32 0.18
C PHE A 35 -19.59 -15.39 -0.28
N VAL A 36 -19.12 -16.36 -1.07
CA VAL A 36 -19.96 -17.46 -1.57
C VAL A 36 -20.51 -18.30 -0.42
N ALA A 37 -19.71 -18.57 0.61
CA ALA A 37 -20.14 -19.30 1.80
C ALA A 37 -21.23 -18.54 2.58
N THR A 38 -21.10 -17.22 2.78
CA THR A 38 -22.13 -16.39 3.43
C THR A 38 -23.43 -16.40 2.61
N GLN A 39 -23.35 -16.25 1.29
CA GLN A 39 -24.54 -16.36 0.43
C GLN A 39 -25.20 -17.74 0.55
N TYR A 40 -24.41 -18.82 0.52
CA TYR A 40 -24.91 -20.19 0.67
C TYR A 40 -25.59 -20.42 2.03
N LEU A 41 -25.01 -19.93 3.13
CA LEU A 41 -25.59 -20.07 4.47
C LEU A 41 -26.94 -19.35 4.59
N PHE A 42 -27.04 -18.12 4.09
CA PHE A 42 -28.29 -17.34 4.13
C PHE A 42 -29.38 -17.92 3.23
N HIS A 43 -29.02 -18.52 2.10
CA HIS A 43 -29.97 -19.10 1.15
C HIS A 43 -30.35 -20.55 1.43
N GLY A 44 -29.42 -21.37 1.92
CA GLY A 44 -29.60 -22.80 2.14
C GLY A 44 -29.99 -23.18 3.58
N TYR A 45 -29.36 -22.58 4.60
CA TYR A 45 -29.51 -23.01 6.00
C TYR A 45 -30.60 -22.30 6.79
N LEU A 46 -31.04 -21.12 6.35
CA LEU A 46 -32.09 -20.32 7.00
C LEU A 46 -33.37 -20.26 6.13
N PRO A 47 -34.10 -21.37 5.95
CA PRO A 47 -35.40 -21.35 5.28
C PRO A 47 -36.41 -20.63 6.17
N HIS A 48 -36.79 -19.41 5.80
CA HIS A 48 -37.91 -18.73 6.45
C HIS A 48 -39.22 -19.21 5.84
N SER A 49 -40.15 -19.64 6.68
CA SER A 49 -41.48 -20.11 6.29
C SER A 49 -42.43 -19.01 5.79
N LYS A 50 -41.98 -17.74 5.73
CA LYS A 50 -42.82 -16.58 5.35
C LYS A 50 -42.31 -15.92 4.06
N PRO A 51 -43.07 -15.98 2.94
CA PRO A 51 -42.62 -15.48 1.62
C PRO A 51 -42.51 -13.95 1.52
N GLY A 52 -43.04 -13.19 2.49
CA GLY A 52 -43.04 -11.72 2.44
C GLY A 52 -41.71 -11.01 2.73
N MET A 53 -40.69 -11.70 3.26
CA MET A 53 -39.41 -11.06 3.68
C MET A 53 -38.20 -11.45 2.79
N LEU A 54 -38.45 -12.00 1.60
CA LEU A 54 -37.39 -12.40 0.66
C LEU A 54 -36.46 -11.25 0.23
N PRO A 55 -36.94 -10.02 -0.07
CA PRO A 55 -36.07 -8.91 -0.46
C PRO A 55 -35.12 -8.48 0.66
N MET A 56 -35.60 -8.44 1.90
CA MET A 56 -34.81 -8.07 3.07
C MET A 56 -33.66 -9.05 3.32
N ARG A 57 -33.89 -10.36 3.13
CA ARG A 57 -32.85 -11.40 3.26
C ARG A 57 -31.75 -11.23 2.22
N MET A 58 -32.10 -10.94 0.97
CA MET A 58 -31.12 -10.69 -0.08
C MET A 58 -30.21 -9.52 0.33
N MET A 59 -30.80 -8.39 0.72
CA MET A 59 -30.04 -7.21 1.16
C MET A 59 -29.11 -7.51 2.34
N MET A 60 -29.58 -8.24 3.35
CA MET A 60 -28.80 -8.61 4.52
C MET A 60 -27.68 -9.61 4.21
N SER A 61 -27.92 -10.56 3.31
CA SER A 61 -26.89 -11.51 2.85
C SER A 61 -25.77 -10.79 2.11
N TYR A 62 -26.11 -9.92 1.16
CA TYR A 62 -25.12 -9.17 0.38
C TYR A 62 -24.32 -8.20 1.26
N SER A 63 -24.97 -7.49 2.20
CA SER A 63 -24.27 -6.56 3.08
C SER A 63 -23.31 -7.28 4.03
N SER A 64 -23.76 -8.37 4.67
CA SER A 64 -22.91 -9.17 5.56
C SER A 64 -21.79 -9.88 4.80
N GLY A 65 -22.08 -10.50 3.64
CA GLY A 65 -21.08 -11.15 2.80
C GLY A 65 -20.01 -10.16 2.31
N THR A 66 -20.41 -8.96 1.90
CA THR A 66 -19.47 -7.90 1.48
C THR A 66 -18.60 -7.43 2.64
N ALA A 67 -19.18 -7.27 3.84
CA ALA A 67 -18.43 -6.88 5.04
C ALA A 67 -17.40 -7.94 5.45
N PHE A 68 -17.74 -9.23 5.42
CA PHE A 68 -16.78 -10.30 5.72
C PHE A 68 -15.70 -10.43 4.65
N ALA A 69 -16.06 -10.31 3.37
CA ALA A 69 -15.11 -10.37 2.27
C ALA A 69 -14.10 -9.20 2.32
N SER A 70 -14.57 -7.98 2.58
CA SER A 70 -13.69 -6.81 2.72
C SER A 70 -12.77 -6.93 3.94
N TYR A 71 -13.24 -7.52 5.03
CA TYR A 71 -12.42 -7.82 6.21
C TYR A 71 -11.28 -8.80 5.90
N VAL A 72 -11.56 -9.86 5.14
CA VAL A 72 -10.54 -10.82 4.70
C VAL A 72 -9.48 -10.15 3.82
N LEU A 73 -9.88 -9.26 2.92
CA LEU A 73 -8.95 -8.48 2.10
C LEU A 73 -8.07 -7.58 2.96
N LEU A 74 -8.64 -6.95 3.99
CA LEU A 74 -7.90 -6.13 4.95
C LEU A 74 -6.84 -6.95 5.70
N ILE A 75 -7.18 -8.15 6.17
CA ILE A 75 -6.20 -9.06 6.80
C ILE A 75 -5.06 -9.41 5.84
N GLY A 76 -5.40 -9.73 4.58
CA GLY A 76 -4.42 -9.98 3.53
C GLY A 76 -3.48 -8.81 3.31
N TYR A 77 -4.03 -7.60 3.20
CA TYR A 77 -3.27 -6.36 3.09
C TYR A 77 -2.30 -6.18 4.26
N VAL A 78 -2.78 -6.29 5.50
CA VAL A 78 -1.96 -6.15 6.71
C VAL A 78 -0.83 -7.19 6.72
N SER A 79 -1.12 -8.44 6.37
CA SER A 79 -0.10 -9.50 6.35
C SER A 79 1.09 -9.20 5.42
N ARG A 80 0.84 -8.51 4.30
CA ARG A 80 1.87 -8.11 3.35
C ARG A 80 2.55 -6.81 3.78
N ASP A 81 1.80 -5.88 4.36
CA ASP A 81 2.34 -4.61 4.82
C ASP A 81 3.29 -4.75 6.01
N VAL A 82 2.98 -5.63 6.95
CA VAL A 82 3.86 -5.95 8.09
C VAL A 82 5.19 -6.54 7.62
N LYS A 83 5.17 -7.41 6.59
CA LYS A 83 6.39 -7.96 5.97
C LYS A 83 7.26 -6.88 5.35
N ARG A 84 6.67 -5.88 4.70
CA ARG A 84 7.42 -4.74 4.14
C ARG A 84 8.09 -3.90 5.22
N ARG A 85 7.48 -3.80 6.41
CA ARG A 85 7.98 -2.99 7.54
C ARG A 85 8.91 -3.77 8.48
N LYS A 86 9.30 -5.01 8.14
CA LYS A 86 10.17 -5.90 8.94
C LYS A 86 9.70 -6.13 10.38
N MET A 87 8.40 -5.95 10.64
CA MET A 87 7.81 -6.25 11.94
C MET A 87 7.35 -7.72 11.98
N SER A 88 7.10 -8.26 13.17
CA SER A 88 6.65 -9.64 13.35
C SER A 88 5.25 -9.87 12.74
N ALA A 89 5.22 -10.38 11.50
CA ALA A 89 4.00 -10.59 10.71
C ALA A 89 2.91 -11.36 11.47
N SER A 90 3.31 -12.43 12.18
CA SER A 90 2.38 -13.29 12.89
C SER A 90 1.67 -12.59 14.04
N LEU A 91 2.37 -11.75 14.83
CA LEU A 91 1.78 -11.07 15.98
C LEU A 91 0.73 -10.05 15.55
N TRP A 92 1.04 -9.24 14.55
CA TRP A 92 0.11 -8.22 14.04
C TRP A 92 -1.11 -8.83 13.34
N VAL A 93 -0.92 -9.87 12.54
CA VAL A 93 -2.04 -10.58 11.89
C VAL A 93 -2.92 -11.27 12.94
N LEU A 94 -2.33 -11.91 13.95
CA LEU A 94 -3.08 -12.54 15.04
C LEU A 94 -3.89 -11.51 15.83
N LEU A 95 -3.33 -10.33 16.11
CA LEU A 95 -4.04 -9.24 16.78
C LEU A 95 -5.25 -8.77 15.97
N VAL A 96 -5.10 -8.59 14.65
CA VAL A 96 -6.20 -8.23 13.75
C VAL A 96 -7.26 -9.34 13.71
N ILE A 97 -6.87 -10.61 13.64
CA ILE A 97 -7.83 -11.73 13.60
C ILE A 97 -8.59 -11.88 14.93
N LEU A 98 -7.89 -11.75 16.06
CA LEU A 98 -8.45 -12.01 17.39
C LEU A 98 -9.37 -10.89 17.88
N MET A 99 -9.17 -9.65 17.42
CA MET A 99 -10.00 -8.51 17.78
C MET A 99 -11.15 -8.32 16.76
N PRO A 100 -12.38 -8.78 17.06
CA PRO A 100 -13.51 -8.62 16.16
C PRO A 100 -13.88 -7.16 15.95
N GLY A 101 -14.55 -6.85 14.84
CA GLY A 101 -15.07 -5.51 14.55
C GLY A 101 -14.03 -4.53 13.96
N GLY A 102 -12.87 -5.01 13.51
CA GLY A 102 -11.87 -4.15 12.87
C GLY A 102 -11.01 -3.31 13.82
N ILE A 103 -11.19 -3.46 15.14
CA ILE A 103 -10.40 -2.76 16.16
C ILE A 103 -8.90 -3.05 15.97
N GLY A 104 -8.53 -4.30 15.70
CA GLY A 104 -7.13 -4.65 15.48
C GLY A 104 -6.52 -3.97 14.24
N ALA A 105 -7.32 -3.73 13.20
CA ALA A 105 -6.86 -2.98 12.04
C ALA A 105 -6.65 -1.50 12.37
N VAL A 106 -7.56 -0.88 13.14
CA VAL A 106 -7.41 0.52 13.60
C VAL A 106 -6.13 0.67 14.42
N VAL A 107 -5.91 -0.23 15.39
CA VAL A 107 -4.68 -0.25 16.20
C VAL A 107 -3.44 -0.41 15.33
N TYR A 108 -3.48 -1.31 14.33
CA TYR A 108 -2.39 -1.48 13.38
C TYR A 108 -2.05 -0.20 12.62
N PHE A 109 -3.06 0.53 12.12
CA PHE A 109 -2.84 1.78 11.39
C PHE A 109 -2.28 2.89 12.30
N LEU A 110 -2.70 2.96 13.57
CA LEU A 110 -2.18 3.95 14.52
C LEU A 110 -0.73 3.69 14.92
N LEU A 111 -0.33 2.43 15.09
CA LEU A 111 1.04 2.06 15.49
C LEU A 111 1.99 1.77 14.32
N ARG A 112 1.54 2.05 13.09
CA ARG A 112 2.28 1.71 11.86
C ARG A 112 3.59 2.49 11.78
N GLN A 113 4.72 1.78 11.93
CA GLN A 113 6.08 2.37 11.82
C GLN A 113 6.41 2.73 10.37
N PRO A 114 7.12 3.84 10.07
CA PRO A 114 7.50 4.21 8.71
C PRO A 114 8.28 3.09 7.99
N ILE A 115 8.27 3.09 6.65
CA ILE A 115 9.05 2.12 5.87
C ILE A 115 10.51 2.54 5.94
N LEU A 116 11.38 1.66 6.46
CA LEU A 116 12.82 1.90 6.50
C LEU A 116 13.46 1.53 5.16
N SER A 117 14.18 2.48 4.57
CA SER A 117 15.05 2.28 3.42
C SER A 117 16.49 2.06 3.88
N ARG A 118 17.28 1.37 3.07
CA ARG A 118 18.71 1.15 3.33
C ARG A 118 19.52 2.11 2.49
N CYS A 119 20.51 2.76 3.11
CA CYS A 119 21.46 3.58 2.38
C CYS A 119 22.27 2.69 1.41
N PRO A 120 22.35 3.02 0.10
CA PRO A 120 23.11 2.21 -0.87
C PRO A 120 24.63 2.30 -0.67
N ASN A 121 25.13 3.31 0.07
CA ASN A 121 26.55 3.50 0.32
C ASN A 121 27.01 2.78 1.61
N CYS A 122 26.35 3.03 2.74
CA CYS A 122 26.77 2.51 4.05
C CYS A 122 25.84 1.44 4.66
N THR A 123 24.74 1.08 3.99
CA THR A 123 23.75 0.07 4.43
C THR A 123 22.99 0.36 5.73
N THR A 124 23.17 1.54 6.33
CA THR A 124 22.40 1.99 7.49
C THR A 124 20.90 2.04 7.15
N GLU A 125 20.05 1.58 8.07
CA GLU A 125 18.59 1.63 7.92
C GLU A 125 18.06 2.99 8.41
N LEU A 126 17.32 3.68 7.56
CA LEU A 126 16.79 5.02 7.80
C LEU A 126 15.34 5.11 7.37
N ALA A 127 14.57 5.99 8.03
CA ALA A 127 13.25 6.35 7.52
C ALA A 127 13.38 7.06 6.16
N SER A 128 12.36 6.90 5.31
CA SER A 128 12.26 7.57 4.00
C SER A 128 12.31 9.10 4.06
N ASP A 129 12.09 9.66 5.23
CA ASP A 129 11.90 11.10 5.43
C ASP A 129 13.24 11.85 5.56
N PHE A 130 14.37 11.13 5.67
CA PHE A 130 15.70 11.73 5.77
C PHE A 130 16.33 11.97 4.39
N HIS A 131 16.78 13.20 4.14
CA HIS A 131 17.37 13.57 2.83
C HIS A 131 18.84 13.17 2.73
N PHE A 132 19.54 13.12 3.86
CA PHE A 132 20.95 12.74 3.93
C PHE A 132 21.13 11.63 4.96
N CYS A 133 22.00 10.68 4.64
CA CYS A 133 22.40 9.66 5.60
C CYS A 133 23.30 10.30 6.68
N PRO A 134 22.99 10.16 7.98
CA PRO A 134 23.78 10.74 9.07
C PRO A 134 25.13 10.05 9.27
N GLN A 135 25.33 8.86 8.70
CA GLN A 135 26.57 8.09 8.84
C GLN A 135 27.58 8.33 7.70
N CYS A 136 27.09 8.59 6.48
CA CYS A 136 27.96 8.72 5.30
C CYS A 136 27.66 9.94 4.41
N GLN A 137 26.76 10.83 4.85
CA GLN A 137 26.33 12.03 4.14
C GLN A 137 25.71 11.76 2.74
N PHE A 138 25.41 10.51 2.41
CA PHE A 138 24.82 10.16 1.12
C PHE A 138 23.42 10.75 1.00
N GLN A 139 23.18 11.54 -0.05
CA GLN A 139 21.89 12.18 -0.31
C GLN A 139 20.88 11.15 -0.80
N MET A 140 19.91 10.78 0.04
CA MET A 140 18.86 9.81 -0.24
C MET A 140 17.67 10.39 -1.01
N ALA A 141 17.31 11.66 -0.76
CA ALA A 141 16.21 12.36 -1.41
C ALA A 141 16.64 13.77 -1.87
N PRO A 142 16.03 14.33 -2.93
CA PRO A 142 16.36 15.68 -3.39
C PRO A 142 15.94 16.71 -2.34
N ALA A 143 16.78 17.73 -2.18
CA ALA A 143 16.58 18.83 -1.25
C ALA A 143 17.04 20.13 -1.92
N CYS A 144 16.39 21.23 -1.60
CA CYS A 144 16.75 22.54 -2.14
C CYS A 144 18.11 23.01 -1.61
N GLY A 145 19.00 23.47 -2.48
CA GLY A 145 20.34 23.96 -2.13
C GLY A 145 20.34 25.29 -1.36
N LYS A 146 19.21 26.04 -1.38
CA LYS A 146 19.08 27.33 -0.69
C LYS A 146 18.42 27.23 0.69
N CYS A 147 17.31 26.50 0.79
CA CYS A 147 16.53 26.42 2.04
C CYS A 147 16.62 25.06 2.74
N PHE A 148 17.29 24.07 2.14
CA PHE A 148 17.51 22.71 2.64
C PHE A 148 16.22 21.93 3.01
N ARG A 149 15.05 22.37 2.51
CA ARG A 149 13.79 21.63 2.63
C ARG A 149 13.65 20.55 1.56
N SER A 150 12.77 19.58 1.82
CA SER A 150 12.42 18.51 0.88
C SER A 150 11.76 19.11 -0.35
N VAL A 151 12.09 18.53 -1.50
CA VAL A 151 11.45 18.82 -2.77
C VAL A 151 11.10 17.50 -3.43
N GLN A 152 10.10 17.50 -4.32
CA GLN A 152 9.82 16.32 -5.14
C GLN A 152 10.81 16.25 -6.28
N ILE A 153 11.04 15.04 -6.80
CA ILE A 153 11.94 14.82 -7.95
C ILE A 153 11.43 15.55 -9.21
N THR A 154 10.12 15.77 -9.30
CA THR A 154 9.45 16.44 -10.41
C THR A 154 9.35 17.96 -10.24
N ASP A 155 9.75 18.51 -9.10
CA ASP A 155 9.65 19.94 -8.85
C ASP A 155 10.74 20.70 -9.63
N VAL A 156 10.34 21.71 -10.40
CA VAL A 156 11.27 22.63 -11.08
C VAL A 156 11.72 23.75 -10.13
N TYR A 157 10.79 24.24 -9.30
CA TYR A 157 11.03 25.30 -8.33
C TYR A 157 10.68 24.84 -6.91
N CYS A 158 11.44 25.30 -5.92
CA CYS A 158 11.17 24.98 -4.52
C CYS A 158 9.85 25.63 -4.06
N VAL A 159 8.90 24.81 -3.60
CA VAL A 159 7.59 25.27 -3.09
C VAL A 159 7.66 26.13 -1.82
N GLN A 160 8.84 26.26 -1.21
CA GLN A 160 9.03 27.00 0.04
C GLN A 160 9.78 28.32 -0.13
N CYS A 161 10.73 28.39 -1.08
CA CYS A 161 11.57 29.58 -1.28
C CYS A 161 11.61 30.10 -2.72
N GLY A 162 10.97 29.41 -3.68
CA GLY A 162 10.96 29.78 -5.09
C GLY A 162 12.29 29.60 -5.81
N HIS A 163 13.27 28.93 -5.19
CA HIS A 163 14.57 28.64 -5.79
C HIS A 163 14.44 27.69 -6.97
N ASP A 164 15.17 27.96 -8.06
CA ASP A 164 15.23 27.07 -9.21
C ASP A 164 16.09 25.84 -8.87
N LEU A 165 15.44 24.68 -8.79
CA LEU A 165 16.11 23.42 -8.48
C LEU A 165 17.02 22.95 -9.61
N ALA A 166 16.97 23.61 -10.77
CA ALA A 166 17.92 23.41 -11.85
C ALA A 166 19.33 23.80 -11.51
N GLU A 167 19.49 24.81 -10.67
CA GLU A 167 20.79 25.33 -10.23
C GLU A 167 21.42 24.41 -9.17
N ASP A 168 20.62 23.57 -8.53
CA ASP A 168 21.10 22.62 -7.52
C ASP A 168 21.81 21.43 -8.21
N HIS A 169 23.08 21.21 -7.87
CA HIS A 169 23.87 20.05 -8.32
C HIS A 169 23.44 18.74 -7.61
N SER A 170 22.19 18.34 -7.80
CA SER A 170 21.69 17.05 -7.35
C SER A 170 22.38 15.89 -8.09
N PRO A 171 22.63 14.74 -7.44
CA PRO A 171 23.26 13.60 -8.10
C PRO A 171 22.39 13.08 -9.26
N ALA A 172 23.00 12.71 -10.38
CA ALA A 172 22.33 12.29 -11.63
C ALA A 172 21.23 11.24 -11.43
N ARG A 173 21.38 10.33 -10.45
CA ARG A 173 20.37 9.32 -10.11
C ARG A 173 19.01 9.91 -9.70
N LEU A 174 18.99 11.12 -9.14
CA LEU A 174 17.78 11.84 -8.74
C LEU A 174 17.21 12.69 -9.88
N GLN A 175 17.93 12.82 -11.00
CA GLN A 175 17.53 13.62 -12.16
C GLN A 175 16.82 12.80 -13.25
N ALA A 176 16.71 11.48 -13.07
CA ALA A 176 16.23 10.55 -14.10
C ALA A 176 14.78 10.80 -14.61
N TYR A 177 14.01 11.67 -13.95
CA TYR A 177 12.62 11.98 -14.30
C TYR A 177 12.43 13.44 -14.75
N ARG A 178 13.53 14.16 -15.03
CA ARG A 178 13.52 15.60 -15.33
C ARG A 178 13.43 15.93 -16.83
N ASP A 179 13.49 14.91 -17.70
CA ASP A 179 13.38 15.03 -19.17
C ASP A 179 11.96 14.75 -19.68
#